data_AF-A0A1V8TYR8-F1
#
_entry.id   AF-A0A1V8TYR8-F1
#
_cell.length_a   1.000
_cell.length_b   1.000
_cell.length_c   1.000
_cell.angle_alpha   90.00
_cell.angle_beta   90.00
_cell.angle_gamma   90.00
#
_symmetry.space_group_name_H-M   'P 1'
#
loop_
_entity.id
_entity.type
_entity.pdbx_description
1 polymer ?
#
loop_
_entity_poly.entity_id
_entity_poly.type
_entity_poly.pdbx_seq_one_letter_code
_entity_poly.pdbx_strand_id
1 'polypeptide(L)'
;MSWWPFSSSSGSDESPATSSASPLPPQPEAPKRDFSLTEQQRQRIFGRGAPQSSPFPDPVGRDPEFDTFLREFGVDPTGSSASATSNDALYPQTTPAAPPAPLTDTTGRRVNPDGTLDISPAALYPRTMSCRTAFDATFYCQSAGGKFNDIYRYGSLQPCSEHWGAFWFCMRIRTYKESDKQELIADYYRKREERRKERFGSSENVWEIRTKGVDTAFGEKYDEAEGIMGGK
;
A
#
# COMPACT_ATOMS: atom_id res chain seq x y z
N MET A 1 7.04 44.75 -0.82
CA MET A 1 8.06 45.65 -0.24
C MET A 1 8.61 44.94 0.98
N SER A 2 9.77 44.30 0.82
CA SER A 2 10.38 43.36 1.79
C SER A 2 11.47 44.07 2.59
N TRP A 3 11.18 44.62 3.78
CA TRP A 3 12.21 45.27 4.59
C TRP A 3 11.91 45.06 6.08
N TRP A 4 12.64 44.16 6.73
CA TRP A 4 12.94 44.22 8.16
C TRP A 4 14.47 44.33 8.29
N PRO A 5 15.01 45.26 9.11
CA PRO A 5 16.42 45.61 9.09
C PRO A 5 17.26 44.72 10.01
N PHE A 6 18.47 44.44 9.56
CA PHE A 6 19.59 44.00 10.39
C PHE A 6 20.21 45.23 11.05
N SER A 7 20.58 45.16 12.33
CA SER A 7 21.44 46.18 12.95
C SER A 7 22.51 45.51 13.80
N SER A 8 23.73 45.97 13.54
CA SER A 8 25.03 45.46 13.95
C SER A 8 25.43 45.86 15.37
N SER A 9 26.37 45.14 15.96
CA SER A 9 27.34 45.76 16.86
C SER A 9 28.70 45.07 16.79
N SER A 10 29.70 45.93 16.63
CA SER A 10 31.14 45.74 16.45
C SER A 10 31.88 45.56 17.77
N GLY A 11 33.00 44.83 17.73
CA GLY A 11 34.04 44.88 18.76
C GLY A 11 35.37 44.43 18.16
N SER A 12 36.28 45.39 17.96
CA SER A 12 37.66 45.26 17.51
C SER A 12 38.61 45.11 18.69
N ASP A 13 39.67 44.29 18.59
CA ASP A 13 41.05 44.67 18.91
C ASP A 13 42.06 43.53 18.60
N GLU A 14 43.33 43.91 18.52
CA GLU A 14 44.36 43.49 17.56
C GLU A 14 45.55 42.72 18.20
N SER A 15 45.99 41.59 17.57
CA SER A 15 47.37 40.99 17.40
C SER A 15 48.41 40.84 18.55
N PRO A 16 49.56 40.12 18.39
CA PRO A 16 49.90 38.92 17.58
C PRO A 16 50.79 37.84 18.30
N ALA A 17 51.05 36.74 17.57
CA ALA A 17 52.21 35.83 17.58
C ALA A 17 52.47 34.87 18.79
N THR A 18 52.52 33.55 18.53
CA THR A 18 53.78 32.76 18.48
C THR A 18 53.49 31.26 18.23
N SER A 19 54.27 30.72 17.31
CA SER A 19 54.51 29.35 16.88
C SER A 19 54.49 28.26 17.96
N SER A 20 53.93 27.09 17.64
CA SER A 20 54.61 25.80 17.85
C SER A 20 53.80 24.64 17.27
N ALA A 21 54.51 23.81 16.50
CA ALA A 21 54.03 22.60 15.85
C ALA A 21 54.12 21.38 16.79
N SER A 22 53.25 20.38 16.57
CA SER A 22 53.43 18.90 16.69
C SER A 22 52.09 18.21 17.07
N PRO A 23 51.93 16.87 16.98
CA PRO A 23 51.53 16.15 15.77
C PRO A 23 50.23 15.32 15.93
N LEU A 24 49.78 14.83 14.78
CA LEU A 24 48.62 13.99 14.46
C LEU A 24 48.42 12.73 15.35
N PRO A 25 47.19 12.38 15.78
CA PRO A 25 46.80 11.02 16.16
C PRO A 25 46.06 10.26 15.04
N PRO A 26 46.08 8.91 15.06
CA PRO A 26 45.86 8.06 13.89
C PRO A 26 44.39 7.93 13.46
N GLN A 27 44.21 7.85 12.14
CA GLN A 27 42.98 7.47 11.43
C GLN A 27 42.50 6.07 11.83
N PRO A 28 41.23 5.89 12.23
CA PRO A 28 40.59 4.58 12.18
C PRO A 28 40.02 4.31 10.78
N GLU A 29 40.17 3.06 10.37
CA GLU A 29 39.89 2.46 9.08
C GLU A 29 38.47 2.71 8.52
N ALA A 30 38.38 2.66 7.19
CA ALA A 30 37.16 2.87 6.43
C ALA A 30 35.99 1.97 6.90
N PRO A 31 34.80 2.55 7.20
CA PRO A 31 33.64 1.73 7.54
C PRO A 31 33.09 1.07 6.27
N LYS A 32 33.11 -0.26 6.25
CA LYS A 32 32.33 -1.08 5.31
C LYS A 32 30.87 -0.64 5.43
N ARG A 33 30.31 -0.11 4.33
CA ARG A 33 28.91 0.34 4.29
C ARG A 33 28.00 -0.87 4.15
N ASP A 34 27.56 -1.40 5.28
CA ASP A 34 26.43 -2.32 5.32
C ASP A 34 25.16 -1.52 5.01
N PHE A 35 24.55 -1.75 3.84
CA PHE A 35 23.30 -1.11 3.42
C PHE A 35 22.06 -1.59 4.20
N SER A 36 22.26 -2.34 5.29
CA SER A 36 21.18 -2.69 6.21
C SER A 36 20.90 -1.51 7.13
N LEU A 37 19.63 -1.11 7.21
CA LEU A 37 19.17 -0.18 8.24
C LEU A 37 19.62 -0.68 9.61
N THR A 38 20.35 0.13 10.35
CA THR A 38 20.67 -0.13 11.75
C THR A 38 19.37 -0.39 12.50
N GLU A 39 19.40 -1.26 13.50
CA GLU A 39 18.19 -1.64 14.25
C GLU A 39 17.47 -0.41 14.83
N GLN A 40 18.20 0.60 15.28
CA GLN A 40 17.64 1.89 15.72
C GLN A 40 16.97 2.68 14.58
N GLN A 41 17.56 2.70 13.39
CA GLN A 41 16.99 3.40 12.23
C GLN A 41 15.70 2.71 11.77
N ARG A 42 15.70 1.37 11.81
CA ARG A 42 14.53 0.54 11.53
C ARG A 42 13.41 0.76 12.56
N GLN A 43 13.74 0.91 13.84
CA GLN A 43 12.77 1.22 14.90
C GLN A 43 12.17 2.62 14.76
N ARG A 44 12.91 3.61 14.27
CA ARG A 44 12.39 4.96 14.01
C ARG A 44 11.48 5.03 12.78
N ILE A 45 11.80 4.29 11.72
CA ILE A 45 11.04 4.31 10.45
C ILE A 45 9.77 3.46 10.52
N PHE A 46 9.85 2.27 11.12
CA PHE A 46 8.77 1.29 11.12
C PHE A 46 8.08 1.12 12.48
N GLY A 47 8.55 1.82 13.52
CA GLY A 47 8.11 1.57 14.89
C GLY A 47 8.70 0.26 15.44
N ARG A 48 8.80 0.15 16.77
CA ARG A 48 9.27 -1.06 17.44
C ARG A 48 8.25 -2.19 17.19
N GLY A 49 8.66 -3.23 16.45
CA GLY A 49 7.92 -4.49 16.40
C GLY A 49 7.73 -4.98 17.84
N ALA A 50 6.49 -5.04 18.29
CA ALA A 50 6.18 -5.45 19.65
C ALA A 50 6.57 -6.92 19.87
N PRO A 51 7.39 -7.26 20.87
CA PRO A 51 7.40 -8.62 21.37
C PRO A 51 6.04 -8.89 22.01
N GLN A 52 5.33 -9.90 21.48
CA GLN A 52 4.19 -10.49 22.16
C GLN A 52 4.66 -11.12 23.46
N SER A 53 4.29 -10.52 24.60
CA SER A 53 3.82 -11.18 25.83
C SER A 53 3.90 -10.19 27.00
N SER A 54 2.84 -9.44 27.22
CA SER A 54 2.50 -8.88 28.54
C SER A 54 0.98 -8.72 28.62
N PRO A 55 0.34 -9.04 29.75
CA PRO A 55 -1.10 -8.83 29.92
C PRO A 55 -1.41 -7.35 29.73
N PHE A 56 -2.40 -7.08 28.88
CA PHE A 56 -3.11 -5.82 28.67
C PHE A 56 -2.68 -4.63 29.55
N PRO A 57 -2.12 -3.54 28.97
CA PRO A 57 -2.24 -2.24 29.63
C PRO A 57 -3.70 -1.83 29.57
N ASP A 58 -4.23 -1.39 30.72
CA ASP A 58 -5.59 -0.91 30.89
C ASP A 58 -5.99 0.06 29.76
N PRO A 59 -7.20 -0.06 29.19
CA PRO A 59 -7.66 0.88 28.19
C PRO A 59 -7.89 2.24 28.86
N VAL A 60 -6.95 3.16 28.63
CA VAL A 60 -7.16 4.59 28.80
C VAL A 60 -8.41 4.98 28.01
N GLY A 61 -9.46 5.38 28.75
CA GLY A 61 -10.63 6.08 28.23
C GLY A 61 -11.50 5.30 27.26
N ARG A 62 -12.27 4.33 27.77
CA ARG A 62 -13.46 3.85 27.05
C ARG A 62 -14.65 4.71 27.47
N ASP A 63 -15.24 5.41 26.51
CA ASP A 63 -16.34 6.34 26.75
C ASP A 63 -17.62 5.57 27.15
N PRO A 64 -18.28 5.89 28.28
CA PRO A 64 -19.46 5.18 28.75
C PRO A 64 -20.68 5.32 27.80
N GLU A 65 -20.69 6.38 26.99
CA GLU A 65 -21.69 6.61 25.95
C GLU A 65 -21.61 5.54 24.85
N PHE A 66 -20.41 5.07 24.51
CA PHE A 66 -20.23 4.08 23.46
C PHE A 66 -20.71 2.69 23.87
N ASP A 67 -20.55 2.33 25.14
CA ASP A 67 -21.09 1.06 25.67
C ASP A 67 -22.62 1.06 25.74
N THR A 68 -23.22 2.23 25.97
CA THR A 68 -24.67 2.40 25.93
C THR A 68 -25.21 2.18 24.51
N PHE A 69 -24.53 2.75 23.51
CA PHE A 69 -24.85 2.53 22.10
C PHE A 69 -24.73 1.05 21.70
N LEU A 70 -23.67 0.35 22.11
CA LEU A 70 -23.50 -1.08 21.78
C LEU A 70 -24.59 -1.97 22.39
N ARG A 71 -25.05 -1.64 23.61
CA ARG A 71 -26.17 -2.33 24.25
C ARG A 71 -27.49 -2.12 23.53
N GLU A 72 -27.70 -0.95 22.92
CA GLU A 72 -28.88 -0.69 22.10
C GLU A 72 -28.94 -1.59 20.86
N PHE A 73 -27.78 -1.96 20.32
CA PHE A 73 -27.65 -2.95 19.25
C PHE A 73 -27.57 -4.41 19.74
N GLY A 74 -27.75 -4.65 21.04
CA GLY A 74 -27.75 -5.99 21.62
C GLY A 74 -26.39 -6.69 21.66
N VAL A 75 -25.30 -5.91 21.55
CA VAL A 75 -23.93 -6.43 21.62
C VAL A 75 -23.38 -6.19 23.02
N ASP A 76 -23.22 -7.27 23.79
CA ASP A 76 -22.57 -7.21 25.11
C ASP A 76 -21.04 -7.32 24.97
N PRO A 77 -20.27 -6.26 25.25
CA PRO A 77 -18.81 -6.25 25.05
C PRO A 77 -18.02 -7.07 26.08
N THR A 78 -18.67 -7.61 27.12
CA THR A 78 -18.06 -8.42 28.19
C THR A 78 -18.21 -9.94 28.00
N GLY A 79 -18.76 -10.39 26.87
CA GLY A 79 -18.97 -11.81 26.56
C GLY A 79 -18.15 -12.30 25.37
N SER A 80 -16.84 -12.56 25.54
CA SER A 80 -16.06 -13.36 24.59
C SER A 80 -15.73 -14.71 25.19
N SER A 81 -16.65 -15.66 25.04
CA SER A 81 -16.41 -17.11 24.83
C SER A 81 -17.74 -17.84 24.76
N ALA A 82 -18.37 -17.84 23.58
CA ALA A 82 -19.34 -18.87 23.22
C ALA A 82 -19.00 -19.32 21.80
N SER A 83 -18.07 -20.27 21.73
CA SER A 83 -17.86 -21.05 20.52
C SER A 83 -19.11 -21.89 20.30
N ALA A 84 -19.81 -21.66 19.20
CA ALA A 84 -20.89 -22.51 18.75
C ALA A 84 -20.31 -23.85 18.27
N THR A 85 -20.45 -24.87 19.11
CA THR A 85 -20.20 -26.28 18.76
C THR A 85 -21.20 -26.71 17.70
N SER A 86 -20.73 -27.13 16.53
CA SER A 86 -21.46 -28.01 15.63
C SER A 86 -20.62 -29.26 15.40
N ASN A 87 -21.04 -30.35 16.05
CA ASN A 87 -20.61 -31.69 15.72
C ASN A 87 -21.62 -32.24 14.72
N ASP A 88 -21.19 -32.60 13.52
CA ASP A 88 -21.87 -33.64 12.75
C ASP A 88 -20.90 -34.39 11.83
N ALA A 89 -21.26 -35.64 11.57
CA ALA A 89 -20.39 -36.79 11.44
C ALA A 89 -19.66 -36.96 10.09
N LEU A 90 -18.57 -37.73 10.16
CA LEU A 90 -17.85 -38.37 9.06
C LEU A 90 -18.78 -39.15 8.11
N TYR A 91 -18.60 -38.94 6.81
CA TYR A 91 -18.79 -39.98 5.78
C TYR A 91 -17.71 -39.80 4.69
N PRO A 92 -16.89 -40.83 4.37
CA PRO A 92 -15.95 -40.75 3.26
C PRO A 92 -16.66 -41.17 1.96
N GLN A 93 -16.70 -40.28 0.97
CA GLN A 93 -16.99 -40.66 -0.41
C GLN A 93 -15.83 -40.24 -1.33
N THR A 94 -15.16 -41.26 -1.84
CA THR A 94 -14.16 -41.24 -2.89
C THR A 94 -14.85 -41.07 -4.24
N THR A 95 -14.55 -40.01 -5.00
CA THR A 95 -14.79 -39.88 -6.46
C THR A 95 -13.88 -38.78 -7.05
N PRO A 96 -13.53 -38.84 -8.34
CA PRO A 96 -12.22 -38.44 -8.85
C PRO A 96 -12.05 -36.94 -9.17
N ALA A 97 -10.78 -36.53 -9.06
CA ALA A 97 -10.20 -35.19 -9.17
C ALA A 97 -10.77 -34.29 -10.29
N ALA A 98 -11.53 -33.29 -9.87
CA ALA A 98 -11.57 -31.97 -10.51
C ALA A 98 -10.29 -31.19 -10.11
N PRO A 99 -9.75 -30.33 -10.99
CA PRO A 99 -8.55 -29.54 -10.66
C PRO A 99 -8.80 -28.70 -9.40
N PRO A 100 -7.82 -28.60 -8.48
CA PRO A 100 -8.02 -27.95 -7.19
C PRO A 100 -8.33 -26.47 -7.39
N ALA A 101 -9.48 -26.05 -6.88
CA ALA A 101 -9.79 -24.63 -6.75
C ALA A 101 -8.66 -23.95 -5.94
N PRO A 102 -8.13 -22.81 -6.40
CA PRO A 102 -7.07 -22.12 -5.67
C PRO A 102 -7.59 -21.72 -4.29
N LEU A 103 -6.86 -22.14 -3.25
CA LEU A 103 -7.15 -21.80 -1.87
C LEU A 103 -7.06 -20.28 -1.71
N THR A 104 -8.16 -19.65 -1.33
CA THR A 104 -8.21 -18.24 -0.94
C THR A 104 -7.94 -18.14 0.55
N ASP A 105 -6.84 -17.49 0.93
CA ASP A 105 -6.57 -17.19 2.35
C ASP A 105 -7.58 -16.17 2.89
N THR A 106 -7.64 -16.00 4.23
CA THR A 106 -8.45 -15.04 4.98
C THR A 106 -8.28 -13.60 4.50
N THR A 107 -7.15 -13.29 3.84
CA THR A 107 -6.88 -11.98 3.20
C THR A 107 -7.28 -11.91 1.70
N GLY A 108 -7.93 -12.94 1.16
CA GLY A 108 -8.30 -13.04 -0.27
C GLY A 108 -7.12 -13.25 -1.21
N ARG A 109 -5.94 -13.62 -0.69
CA ARG A 109 -4.73 -13.89 -1.48
C ARG A 109 -4.81 -15.27 -2.12
N ARG A 110 -4.37 -15.36 -3.38
CA ARG A 110 -4.26 -16.59 -4.16
C ARG A 110 -2.94 -17.27 -3.80
N VAL A 111 -3.01 -18.47 -3.24
CA VAL A 111 -1.83 -19.22 -2.81
C VAL A 111 -1.82 -20.56 -3.53
N ASN A 112 -0.66 -20.93 -4.07
CA ASN A 112 -0.40 -22.28 -4.58
C ASN A 112 -0.51 -23.30 -3.43
N PRO A 113 -0.70 -24.60 -3.72
CA PRO A 113 -0.66 -25.63 -2.69
C PRO A 113 0.64 -25.62 -1.85
N ASP A 114 1.72 -25.07 -2.40
CA ASP A 114 3.04 -24.93 -1.76
C ASP A 114 3.16 -23.71 -0.83
N GLY A 115 2.09 -22.92 -0.62
CA GLY A 115 2.12 -21.74 0.24
C GLY A 115 2.72 -20.48 -0.42
N THR A 116 3.24 -20.59 -1.64
CA THR A 116 3.72 -19.45 -2.44
C THR A 116 2.57 -18.70 -3.10
N LEU A 117 2.69 -17.38 -3.30
CA LEU A 117 1.71 -16.60 -4.06
C LEU A 117 1.64 -17.10 -5.51
N ASP A 118 0.42 -17.28 -6.04
CA ASP A 118 0.21 -17.61 -7.46
C ASP A 118 0.17 -16.31 -8.28
N ILE A 119 1.19 -16.08 -9.11
CA ILE A 119 1.33 -14.91 -10.01
C ILE A 119 0.98 -15.29 -11.47
N SER A 120 0.35 -16.43 -11.70
CA SER A 120 -0.09 -16.79 -13.06
C SER A 120 -1.10 -15.76 -13.61
N PRO A 121 -1.10 -15.47 -14.93
CA PRO A 121 -2.02 -14.49 -15.52
C PRO A 121 -3.50 -14.86 -15.30
N ALA A 122 -3.82 -16.15 -15.12
CA ALA A 122 -5.16 -16.62 -14.78
C ALA A 122 -5.53 -16.35 -13.31
N ALA A 123 -4.55 -16.28 -12.40
CA ALA A 123 -4.75 -15.99 -10.99
C ALA A 123 -4.94 -14.50 -10.69
N LEU A 124 -4.44 -13.61 -11.57
CA LEU A 124 -4.58 -12.14 -11.45
C LEU A 124 -6.03 -11.67 -11.42
N TYR A 125 -6.93 -12.39 -12.10
CA TYR A 125 -8.34 -12.02 -12.15
C TYR A 125 -9.08 -12.58 -10.92
N PRO A 126 -9.86 -11.74 -10.20
CA PRO A 126 -10.64 -12.20 -9.07
C PRO A 126 -11.71 -13.19 -9.53
N ARG A 127 -11.97 -14.23 -8.72
CA ARG A 127 -13.06 -15.22 -8.95
C ARG A 127 -14.33 -14.86 -8.19
N THR A 128 -14.27 -13.90 -7.28
CA THR A 128 -15.40 -13.50 -6.44
C THR A 128 -15.72 -12.02 -6.65
N MET A 129 -17.01 -11.69 -6.56
CA MET A 129 -17.47 -10.31 -6.57
C MET A 129 -18.72 -10.19 -5.70
N SER A 130 -18.90 -9.05 -5.03
CA SER A 130 -20.09 -8.80 -4.21
C SER A 130 -20.97 -7.72 -4.85
N CYS A 131 -22.26 -8.02 -5.01
CA CYS A 131 -23.18 -7.09 -5.71
C CYS A 131 -23.43 -5.82 -4.90
N ARG A 132 -23.36 -5.91 -3.57
CA ARG A 132 -23.48 -4.75 -2.67
C ARG A 132 -22.33 -3.77 -2.90
N THR A 133 -21.09 -4.24 -2.93
CA THR A 133 -19.94 -3.35 -3.15
C THR A 133 -19.96 -2.75 -4.56
N ALA A 134 -20.40 -3.52 -5.57
CA ALA A 134 -20.59 -3.01 -6.92
C ALA A 134 -21.68 -1.92 -6.99
N PHE A 135 -22.75 -2.06 -6.20
CA PHE A 135 -23.79 -1.04 -6.07
C PHE A 135 -23.24 0.23 -5.39
N ASP A 136 -22.58 0.07 -4.24
CA ASP A 136 -22.02 1.19 -3.48
C ASP A 136 -21.03 2.00 -4.33
N ALA A 137 -20.19 1.33 -5.13
CA ALA A 137 -19.27 1.98 -6.06
C ALA A 137 -20.01 2.76 -7.17
N THR A 138 -21.12 2.21 -7.68
CA THR A 138 -21.94 2.88 -8.71
C THR A 138 -22.65 4.10 -8.14
N PHE A 139 -23.24 3.96 -6.96
CA PHE A 139 -23.94 5.04 -6.27
C PHE A 139 -22.98 6.17 -5.89
N TYR A 140 -21.79 5.83 -5.39
CA TYR A 140 -20.76 6.81 -5.08
C TYR A 140 -20.35 7.60 -6.34
N CYS A 141 -20.13 6.92 -7.47
CA CYS A 141 -19.80 7.58 -8.73
C CYS A 141 -20.90 8.54 -9.21
N GLN A 142 -22.18 8.19 -9.00
CA GLN A 142 -23.30 9.03 -9.41
C GLN A 142 -23.61 10.16 -8.41
N SER A 143 -23.19 10.00 -7.15
CA SER A 143 -23.42 10.98 -6.10
C SER A 143 -22.71 12.32 -6.38
N ALA A 144 -23.30 13.41 -5.90
CA ALA A 144 -22.68 14.74 -6.02
C ALA A 144 -21.28 14.81 -5.38
N GLY A 145 -21.07 14.09 -4.27
CA GLY A 145 -19.76 13.99 -3.62
C GLY A 145 -18.71 13.28 -4.47
N GLY A 146 -19.08 12.19 -5.14
CA GLY A 146 -18.19 11.51 -6.09
C GLY A 146 -17.88 12.37 -7.31
N LYS A 147 -18.88 13.05 -7.86
CA LYS A 147 -18.70 13.97 -9.00
C LYS A 147 -17.84 15.19 -8.67
N PHE A 148 -17.89 15.71 -7.45
CA PHE A 148 -16.98 16.75 -7.00
C PHE A 148 -15.53 16.24 -6.91
N ASN A 149 -15.31 14.99 -6.47
CA ASN A 149 -13.97 14.40 -6.47
C ASN A 149 -13.43 14.22 -7.90
N ASP A 150 -14.28 13.78 -8.83
CA ASP A 150 -13.93 13.60 -10.25
C ASP A 150 -13.46 14.91 -10.88
N ILE A 151 -14.21 16.01 -10.70
CA ILE A 151 -13.84 17.32 -11.25
C ILE A 151 -12.57 17.86 -10.58
N TYR A 152 -12.41 17.67 -9.27
CA TYR A 152 -11.23 18.14 -8.55
C TYR A 152 -9.95 17.40 -8.98
N ARG A 153 -10.01 16.08 -9.18
CA ARG A 153 -8.84 15.27 -9.55
C ARG A 153 -8.53 15.25 -11.03
N TYR A 154 -9.55 15.16 -11.89
CA TYR A 154 -9.39 14.94 -13.32
C TYR A 154 -9.83 16.13 -14.18
N GLY A 155 -10.37 17.19 -13.58
CA GLY A 155 -10.88 18.36 -14.31
C GLY A 155 -12.10 18.07 -15.19
N SER A 156 -12.67 16.87 -15.12
CA SER A 156 -13.78 16.43 -15.96
C SER A 156 -14.66 15.41 -15.22
N LEU A 157 -15.94 15.36 -15.60
CA LEU A 157 -16.87 14.36 -15.08
C LEU A 157 -16.54 13.00 -15.68
N GLN A 158 -16.12 12.04 -14.85
CA GLN A 158 -15.81 10.70 -15.32
C GLN A 158 -17.09 9.90 -15.63
N PRO A 159 -17.10 9.09 -16.69
CA PRO A 159 -18.25 8.25 -17.02
C PRO A 159 -18.41 7.10 -16.00
N CYS A 160 -19.58 6.97 -15.39
CA CYS A 160 -19.90 5.90 -14.42
C CYS A 160 -20.30 4.56 -15.05
N SER A 161 -20.19 4.42 -16.38
CA SER A 161 -20.68 3.26 -17.13
C SER A 161 -20.00 1.95 -16.74
N GLU A 162 -18.73 2.01 -16.36
CA GLU A 162 -17.97 0.84 -15.89
C GLU A 162 -18.49 0.28 -14.56
N HIS A 163 -18.85 1.16 -13.61
CA HIS A 163 -19.42 0.74 -12.32
C HIS A 163 -20.82 0.14 -12.50
N TRP A 164 -21.65 0.79 -13.32
CA TRP A 164 -22.97 0.28 -13.68
C TRP A 164 -22.91 -1.07 -14.38
N GLY A 165 -21.94 -1.26 -15.29
CA GLY A 165 -21.71 -2.53 -15.96
C GLY A 165 -21.34 -3.65 -14.98
N ALA A 166 -20.54 -3.35 -13.95
CA ALA A 166 -20.18 -4.32 -12.92
C ALA A 166 -21.37 -4.70 -12.04
N PHE A 167 -22.21 -3.73 -11.67
CA PHE A 167 -23.42 -3.98 -10.88
C PHE A 167 -24.42 -4.86 -11.65
N TRP A 168 -24.76 -4.49 -12.89
CA TRP A 168 -25.67 -5.30 -13.71
C TRP A 168 -25.12 -6.69 -14.00
N PHE A 169 -23.82 -6.79 -14.25
CA PHE A 169 -23.16 -8.09 -14.40
C PHE A 169 -23.35 -8.95 -13.14
N CYS A 170 -23.09 -8.40 -11.96
CA CYS A 170 -23.28 -9.11 -10.69
C CYS A 170 -24.72 -9.58 -10.49
N MET A 171 -25.69 -8.71 -10.74
CA MET A 171 -27.11 -9.04 -10.62
C MET A 171 -27.52 -10.15 -11.58
N ARG A 172 -26.96 -10.16 -12.81
CA ARG A 172 -27.24 -11.17 -13.82
C ARG A 172 -26.65 -12.53 -13.45
N ILE A 173 -25.44 -12.59 -12.90
CA ILE A 173 -24.78 -13.86 -12.55
C ILE A 173 -25.22 -14.44 -11.20
N ARG A 174 -26.03 -13.72 -10.43
CA ARG A 174 -26.43 -14.11 -9.07
C ARG A 174 -27.08 -15.50 -8.98
N THR A 175 -27.80 -15.92 -10.02
CA THR A 175 -28.54 -17.19 -10.05
C THR A 175 -27.72 -18.36 -10.59
N TYR A 176 -26.47 -18.15 -11.00
CA TYR A 176 -25.61 -19.19 -11.55
C TYR A 176 -24.98 -20.03 -10.43
N LYS A 177 -24.55 -21.24 -10.78
CA LYS A 177 -23.78 -22.10 -9.88
C LYS A 177 -22.44 -21.45 -9.54
N GLU A 178 -21.91 -21.72 -8.36
CA GLU A 178 -20.69 -21.05 -7.88
C GLU A 178 -19.47 -21.36 -8.77
N SER A 179 -19.36 -22.57 -9.34
CA SER A 179 -18.31 -22.91 -10.32
C SER A 179 -18.35 -22.00 -11.55
N ASP A 180 -19.52 -21.92 -12.18
CA ASP A 180 -19.70 -21.21 -13.45
C ASP A 180 -19.59 -19.70 -13.22
N LYS A 181 -20.10 -19.23 -12.07
CA LYS A 181 -20.02 -17.84 -11.64
C LYS A 181 -18.57 -17.40 -11.49
N GLN A 182 -17.69 -18.21 -10.89
CA GLN A 182 -16.29 -17.86 -10.74
C GLN A 182 -15.59 -17.66 -12.09
N GLU A 183 -15.82 -18.54 -13.05
CA GLU A 183 -15.27 -18.41 -14.40
C GLU A 183 -15.80 -17.18 -15.13
N LEU A 184 -17.11 -16.93 -15.05
CA LEU A 184 -17.74 -15.75 -15.63
C LEU A 184 -17.19 -14.44 -15.03
N ILE A 185 -16.93 -14.41 -13.72
CA ILE A 185 -16.34 -13.24 -13.04
C ILE A 185 -14.92 -13.01 -13.56
N ALA A 186 -14.10 -14.05 -13.65
CA ALA A 186 -12.73 -13.91 -14.18
C ALA A 186 -12.73 -13.37 -15.61
N ASP A 187 -13.60 -13.91 -16.47
CA ASP A 187 -13.76 -13.48 -17.85
C ASP A 187 -14.25 -12.03 -17.95
N TYR A 188 -15.14 -11.59 -17.06
CA TYR A 188 -15.60 -10.21 -17.00
C TYR A 188 -14.46 -9.24 -16.69
N TYR A 189 -13.63 -9.55 -15.68
CA TYR A 189 -12.48 -8.71 -15.36
C TYR A 189 -11.42 -8.74 -16.47
N ARG A 190 -11.19 -9.89 -17.12
CA ARG A 190 -10.29 -9.97 -18.28
C ARG A 190 -10.73 -9.02 -19.40
N LYS A 191 -12.00 -9.12 -19.82
CA LYS A 191 -12.57 -8.24 -20.87
C LYS A 191 -12.57 -6.78 -20.47
N ARG A 192 -12.73 -6.48 -19.18
CA ARG A 192 -12.69 -5.12 -18.65
C ARG A 192 -11.29 -4.53 -18.74
N GLU A 193 -10.26 -5.29 -18.38
CA GLU A 193 -8.87 -4.87 -18.51
C GLU A 193 -8.47 -4.68 -19.98
N GLU A 194 -8.86 -5.59 -20.87
CA GLU A 194 -8.64 -5.46 -22.32
C GLU A 194 -9.23 -4.15 -22.86
N ARG A 195 -10.51 -3.89 -22.58
CA ARG A 195 -11.18 -2.64 -22.94
C ARG A 195 -10.52 -1.40 -22.33
N ARG A 196 -10.03 -1.48 -21.10
CA ARG A 196 -9.31 -0.37 -20.47
C ARG A 196 -7.98 -0.12 -21.17
N LYS A 197 -7.24 -1.18 -21.47
CA LYS A 197 -5.98 -1.14 -22.20
C LYS A 197 -6.16 -0.54 -23.60
N GLU A 198 -7.26 -0.86 -24.28
CA GLU A 198 -7.61 -0.27 -25.57
C GLU A 198 -7.93 1.23 -25.48
N ARG A 199 -8.69 1.64 -24.46
CA ARG A 199 -9.10 3.05 -24.30
C ARG A 199 -7.99 3.97 -23.80
N PHE A 200 -7.24 3.53 -22.80
CA PHE A 200 -6.28 4.37 -22.06
C PHE A 200 -4.82 4.03 -22.37
N GLY A 201 -4.56 2.96 -23.12
CA GLY A 201 -3.21 2.44 -23.36
C GLY A 201 -2.69 1.61 -22.19
N SER A 202 -1.66 0.79 -22.48
CA SER A 202 -0.81 0.17 -21.45
C SER A 202 0.29 1.15 -21.05
N SER A 203 0.79 1.08 -19.81
CA SER A 203 2.00 1.80 -19.41
C SER A 203 3.22 1.44 -20.27
N GLU A 204 3.25 0.23 -20.83
CA GLU A 204 4.26 -0.22 -21.81
C GLU A 204 4.27 0.63 -23.08
N ASN A 205 3.17 1.33 -23.39
CA ASN A 205 3.08 2.22 -24.54
C ASN A 205 3.74 3.59 -24.28
N VAL A 206 3.96 3.93 -22.99
CA VAL A 206 4.60 5.18 -22.57
C VAL A 206 6.05 4.94 -22.15
N TRP A 207 6.38 3.74 -21.65
CA TRP A 207 7.69 3.40 -21.10
C TRP A 207 8.32 2.22 -21.84
N GLU A 208 9.46 2.47 -22.48
CA GLU A 208 10.30 1.42 -23.05
C GLU A 208 11.31 0.90 -22.01
N ILE A 209 11.58 -0.41 -22.03
CA ILE A 209 12.61 -1.03 -21.19
C ILE A 209 13.97 -0.46 -21.61
N ARG A 210 14.69 0.14 -20.65
CA ARG A 210 16.04 0.64 -20.91
C ARG A 210 16.97 -0.52 -21.23
N THR A 211 17.59 -0.46 -22.39
CA THR A 211 18.61 -1.43 -22.83
C THR A 211 19.98 -1.16 -22.23
N LYS A 212 20.19 0.04 -21.68
CA LYS A 212 21.42 0.47 -21.02
C LYS A 212 21.13 0.97 -19.62
N GLY A 213 22.02 0.66 -18.69
CA GLY A 213 21.98 1.18 -17.32
C GLY A 213 22.07 2.71 -17.33
N VAL A 214 21.46 3.35 -16.33
CA VAL A 214 21.60 4.80 -16.17
C VAL A 214 22.92 5.08 -15.48
N ASP A 215 23.85 5.69 -16.22
CA ASP A 215 25.20 5.97 -15.73
C ASP A 215 25.21 6.95 -14.54
N THR A 216 24.23 7.86 -14.48
CA THR A 216 24.07 8.82 -13.38
C THR A 216 22.58 9.07 -13.09
N ALA A 217 21.97 8.27 -12.22
CA ALA A 217 20.53 8.41 -11.92
C ALA A 217 20.22 9.64 -11.06
N PHE A 218 21.16 10.03 -10.19
CA PHE A 218 21.10 11.19 -9.32
C PHE A 218 22.53 11.68 -9.07
N GLY A 219 22.98 12.72 -9.78
CA GLY A 219 24.31 13.30 -9.56
C GLY A 219 24.79 14.16 -10.71
N GLU A 220 24.55 15.46 -10.63
CA GLU A 220 25.59 16.41 -11.01
C GLU A 220 26.65 16.31 -9.91
N LYS A 221 27.89 16.00 -10.28
CA LYS A 221 28.99 16.06 -9.33
C LYS A 221 29.21 17.54 -9.02
N TYR A 222 28.62 18.03 -7.93
CA TYR A 222 28.78 19.39 -7.44
C TYR A 222 30.25 19.81 -7.24
N ASP A 223 31.17 18.85 -7.17
CA ASP A 223 32.60 19.09 -6.94
C ASP A 223 33.38 19.54 -8.19
N GLU A 224 32.83 19.43 -9.40
CA GLU A 224 33.54 19.82 -10.65
C GLU A 224 33.25 21.28 -11.08
N ALA A 225 32.19 21.90 -10.55
CA ALA A 225 31.80 23.28 -10.89
C ALA A 225 32.57 24.36 -10.12
N GLU A 226 33.13 24.06 -8.93
CA GLU A 226 33.94 25.02 -8.16
C GLU A 226 35.45 24.91 -8.41
N GLY A 227 35.90 23.93 -9.21
CA GLY A 227 37.32 23.71 -9.51
C GLY A 227 37.90 24.56 -10.66
N ILE A 228 37.08 25.35 -11.39
CA ILE A 228 37.52 26.06 -12.61
C ILE A 228 37.72 27.58 -12.39
N MET A 229 37.50 28.11 -11.17
CA MET A 229 37.69 29.54 -10.86
C MET A 229 38.90 29.85 -9.96
N GLY A 230 39.78 28.87 -9.70
CA GLY A 230 40.94 29.01 -8.81
C GLY A 230 42.31 28.97 -9.50
N GLY A 231 42.40 29.31 -10.78
CA GLY A 231 43.63 29.13 -11.57
C GLY A 231 43.94 30.28 -12.54
N LYS A 232 44.27 31.45 -12.01
CA LYS A 232 45.32 32.35 -12.56
C LYS A 232 45.58 33.53 -11.65
#